data_AF-A0A7V9P3M9-F1
#
_entry.id   AF-A0A7V9P3M9-F1
#
_cell.length_a   1.000
_cell.length_b   1.000
_cell.length_c   1.000
_cell.angle_alpha   90.00
_cell.angle_beta   90.00
_cell.angle_gamma   90.00
#
_symmetry.space_group_name_H-M   'P 1'
#
loop_
_entity.id
_entity.type
_entity.pdbx_description
1 polymer ?
#
loop_
_entity_poly.entity_id
_entity_poly.type
_entity_poly.pdbx_seq_one_letter_code
_entity_poly.pdbx_strand_id
1 'polypeptide(L)'
;MTSQGTPYGRFRRALDRRQTTAALSAASELPHVGLADAAELLLLILETDPGRYERAALRFHARYCADTRAGLGEGAAVLGLLAALNGERGAVAARALAELCERRELLPLAKVLLSWADDH
;
A
#
# COMPACT_ATOMS: atom_id res chain seq x y z
N MET A 1 27.53 15.37 -12.90
CA MET A 1 26.60 14.23 -12.82
C MET A 1 25.96 14.26 -11.45
N THR A 2 24.85 14.96 -11.29
CA THR A 2 24.08 14.87 -10.05
C THR A 2 23.48 13.47 -10.02
N SER A 3 23.74 12.74 -8.94
CA SER A 3 23.17 11.43 -8.68
C SER A 3 21.65 11.59 -8.54
N GLN A 4 20.93 11.66 -9.66
CA GLN A 4 19.53 11.30 -9.68
C GLN A 4 19.54 9.81 -9.32
N GLY A 5 19.50 9.52 -8.02
CA GLY A 5 19.66 8.17 -7.49
C GLY A 5 18.73 7.19 -8.19
N THR A 6 19.03 5.89 -8.04
CA THR A 6 18.28 4.79 -8.68
C THR A 6 16.77 5.05 -8.67
N PRO A 7 16.01 4.58 -9.69
CA PRO A 7 14.55 4.76 -9.74
C PRO A 7 13.86 4.45 -8.40
N TYR A 8 14.32 3.40 -7.71
CA TYR A 8 13.87 3.06 -6.36
C TYR A 8 14.19 4.14 -5.32
N GLY A 9 15.41 4.68 -5.31
CA GLY A 9 15.77 5.79 -4.42
C GLY A 9 14.96 7.07 -4.65
N ARG A 10 14.54 7.36 -5.91
CA ARG A 10 13.60 8.46 -6.19
C ARG A 10 12.21 8.17 -5.61
N PHE A 11 11.70 6.95 -5.82
CA PHE A 11 10.43 6.50 -5.27
C PHE A 11 10.41 6.58 -3.74
N ARG A 12 11.42 6.01 -3.07
CA ARG A 12 11.55 6.00 -1.62
C ARG A 12 11.55 7.41 -1.03
N ARG A 13 12.38 8.31 -1.58
CA ARG A 13 12.41 9.72 -1.15
C ARG A 13 11.08 10.44 -1.36
N ALA A 14 10.33 10.10 -2.41
CA ALA A 14 9.03 10.71 -2.66
C ALA A 14 8.00 10.26 -1.61
N LEU A 15 8.00 8.98 -1.22
CA LEU A 15 7.18 8.48 -0.11
C LEU A 15 7.57 9.12 1.23
N ASP A 16 8.86 9.17 1.54
CA ASP A 16 9.36 9.76 2.81
C ASP A 16 8.98 11.25 2.93
N ARG A 17 8.89 11.95 1.79
CA ARG A 17 8.46 13.35 1.70
C ARG A 17 6.95 13.52 1.50
N ARG A 18 6.20 12.41 1.49
CA ARG A 18 4.74 12.37 1.29
C ARG A 18 4.29 13.09 0.00
N GLN A 19 5.06 12.93 -1.08
CA GLN A 19 4.83 13.55 -2.39
C GLN A 19 4.13 12.58 -3.35
N THR A 20 2.80 12.50 -3.29
CA THR A 20 1.98 11.50 -4.00
C THR A 20 2.22 11.46 -5.51
N THR A 21 2.22 12.61 -6.19
CA THR A 21 2.46 12.66 -7.65
C THR A 21 3.86 12.18 -8.01
N ALA A 22 4.87 12.58 -7.24
CA ALA A 22 6.25 12.16 -7.48
C ALA A 22 6.44 10.66 -7.20
N ALA A 23 5.80 10.14 -6.16
CA ALA A 23 5.83 8.73 -5.81
C ALA A 23 5.14 7.87 -6.88
N LEU A 24 3.96 8.29 -7.37
CA LEU A 24 3.27 7.65 -8.50
C LEU A 24 4.12 7.63 -9.77
N SER A 25 4.74 8.77 -10.12
CA SER A 25 5.63 8.87 -11.29
C SER A 25 6.82 7.91 -11.16
N ALA A 26 7.51 7.94 -10.01
CA ALA A 26 8.67 7.09 -9.78
C ALA A 26 8.30 5.60 -9.72
N ALA A 27 7.16 5.25 -9.12
CA ALA A 27 6.66 3.87 -9.09
C ALA A 27 6.38 3.31 -10.49
N SER A 28 5.95 4.17 -11.42
CA SER A 28 5.66 3.75 -12.80
C SER A 28 6.91 3.37 -13.60
N GLU A 29 8.09 3.85 -13.16
CA GLU A 29 9.39 3.53 -13.75
C GLU A 29 10.01 2.24 -13.16
N LEU A 30 9.44 1.70 -12.07
CA LEU A 30 9.94 0.49 -11.43
C LEU A 30 9.44 -0.76 -12.16
N PRO A 31 10.32 -1.76 -12.43
CA PRO A 31 9.88 -3.01 -13.02
C PRO A 31 8.96 -3.80 -12.07
N HIS A 32 9.15 -3.62 -10.77
CA HIS A 32 8.31 -4.21 -9.72
C HIS A 32 8.31 -3.30 -8.49
N VAL A 33 7.15 -3.20 -7.84
CA VAL A 33 6.97 -2.52 -6.56
C VAL A 33 6.50 -3.57 -5.56
N GLY A 34 7.31 -3.83 -4.53
CA GLY A 34 6.98 -4.80 -3.50
C GLY A 34 5.72 -4.43 -2.73
N LEU A 35 5.07 -5.41 -2.10
CA LEU A 35 3.79 -5.21 -1.41
C LEU A 35 3.83 -4.14 -0.31
N ALA A 36 4.90 -4.08 0.48
CA ALA A 36 5.02 -3.07 1.54
C ALA A 36 5.11 -1.64 0.99
N ASP A 37 5.98 -1.42 0.01
CA ASP A 37 6.11 -0.15 -0.70
C ASP A 37 4.81 0.24 -1.43
N ALA A 38 4.10 -0.75 -1.98
CA ALA A 38 2.81 -0.55 -2.63
C ALA A 38 1.71 -0.16 -1.65
N ALA A 39 1.70 -0.74 -0.44
CA ALA A 39 0.76 -0.37 0.62
C ALA A 39 1.04 1.03 1.16
N GLU A 40 2.31 1.40 1.31
CA GLU A 40 2.67 2.74 1.76
C GLU A 40 2.22 3.80 0.74
N LEU A 41 2.40 3.53 -0.56
CA LEU A 41 1.87 4.39 -1.62
C LEU A 41 0.33 4.45 -1.59
N LEU A 42 -0.33 3.31 -1.35
CA LEU A 42 -1.79 3.24 -1.27
C LEU A 42 -2.34 4.10 -0.12
N LEU A 43 -1.73 4.00 1.07
CA LEU A 43 -2.11 4.76 2.25
C LEU A 43 -1.80 6.26 2.08
N LEU A 44 -0.69 6.60 1.43
CA LEU A 44 -0.42 7.99 1.04
C LEU A 44 -1.50 8.55 0.10
N ILE A 45 -1.97 7.76 -0.88
CA ILE A 45 -3.06 8.15 -1.77
C ILE A 45 -4.37 8.31 -0.98
N LEU A 46 -4.66 7.39 -0.05
CA LEU A 46 -5.85 7.48 0.81
C LEU A 46 -5.91 8.84 1.54
N GLU A 47 -4.78 9.31 2.04
CA GLU A 47 -4.69 10.55 2.82
C GLU A 47 -4.70 11.83 1.96
N THR A 48 -4.12 11.77 0.75
CA THR A 48 -3.81 12.98 -0.03
C THR A 48 -4.65 13.14 -1.29
N ASP A 49 -5.21 12.04 -1.81
CA ASP A 49 -6.05 12.03 -3.01
C ASP A 49 -7.10 10.89 -2.92
N PRO A 50 -8.11 11.02 -2.04
CA PRO A 50 -9.13 9.97 -1.84
C PRO A 50 -9.89 9.60 -3.12
N GLY A 51 -10.00 10.53 -4.08
CA GLY A 51 -10.64 10.29 -5.38
C GLY A 51 -9.89 9.26 -6.25
N ARG A 52 -8.59 9.03 -5.99
CA ARG A 52 -7.80 7.98 -6.65
C ARG A 52 -7.68 6.70 -5.84
N TYR A 53 -8.12 6.70 -4.58
CA TYR A 53 -7.94 5.58 -3.66
C TYR A 53 -8.55 4.30 -4.20
N GLU A 54 -9.80 4.32 -4.66
CA GLU A 54 -10.50 3.10 -5.11
C GLU A 54 -9.73 2.38 -6.23
N ARG A 55 -9.28 3.12 -7.24
CA ARG A 55 -8.49 2.57 -8.34
C ARG A 55 -7.12 2.06 -7.86
N ALA A 56 -6.49 2.77 -6.92
CA ALA A 56 -5.21 2.34 -6.33
C ALA A 56 -5.38 1.05 -5.50
N ALA A 57 -6.46 0.95 -4.72
CA ALA A 57 -6.79 -0.19 -3.88
C ALA A 57 -7.05 -1.44 -4.73
N LEU A 58 -7.79 -1.32 -5.84
CA LEU A 58 -7.99 -2.45 -6.77
C LEU A 58 -6.69 -2.93 -7.41
N ARG A 59 -5.77 -2.01 -7.75
CA ARG A 59 -4.44 -2.38 -8.28
C ARG A 59 -3.58 -3.06 -7.22
N PHE A 60 -3.62 -2.58 -5.99
CA PHE A 60 -2.96 -3.21 -4.86
C PHE A 60 -3.53 -4.60 -4.59
N HIS A 61 -4.86 -4.76 -4.60
CA HIS A 61 -5.54 -6.04 -4.43
C HIS A 61 -5.13 -7.07 -5.50
N ALA A 62 -5.11 -6.67 -6.76
CA ALA A 62 -4.65 -7.53 -7.85
C ALA A 62 -3.20 -7.98 -7.65
N ARG A 63 -2.32 -7.06 -7.22
CA ARG A 63 -0.93 -7.38 -6.89
C ARG A 63 -0.83 -8.33 -5.70
N TYR A 64 -1.55 -8.05 -4.62
CA TYR A 64 -1.60 -8.92 -3.44
C TYR A 64 -1.98 -10.35 -3.84
N CYS A 65 -3.08 -10.52 -4.58
CA CYS A 65 -3.52 -11.84 -5.03
C CYS A 65 -2.48 -12.55 -5.92
N ALA A 66 -1.80 -11.80 -6.81
CA ALA A 66 -0.78 -12.36 -7.69
C ALA A 66 0.49 -12.79 -6.92
N ASP A 67 0.98 -11.92 -6.04
CA ASP A 67 2.24 -12.12 -5.32
C ASP A 67 2.12 -13.18 -4.22
N THR A 68 0.95 -13.28 -3.56
CA THR A 68 0.71 -14.23 -2.46
C THR A 68 0.00 -15.50 -2.87
N ARG A 69 -0.53 -15.55 -4.10
CA ARG A 69 -1.42 -16.62 -4.59
C ARG A 69 -2.66 -16.80 -3.70
N ALA A 70 -3.23 -15.68 -3.25
CA ALA A 70 -4.40 -15.68 -2.38
C ALA A 70 -5.55 -16.49 -2.98
N GLY A 71 -6.18 -17.33 -2.14
CA GLY A 71 -7.41 -18.03 -2.50
C GLY A 71 -8.62 -17.09 -2.48
N LEU A 72 -9.77 -17.55 -2.99
CA LEU A 72 -10.99 -16.71 -3.10
C LEU A 72 -11.41 -16.07 -1.77
N GLY A 73 -11.41 -16.84 -0.68
CA GLY A 73 -11.83 -16.34 0.65
C GLY A 73 -10.90 -15.25 1.20
N GLU A 74 -9.59 -15.45 1.06
CA GLU A 74 -8.60 -14.45 1.47
C GLU A 74 -8.66 -13.21 0.58
N GLY A 75 -8.76 -13.40 -0.74
CA GLY A 75 -8.92 -12.30 -1.69
C GLY A 75 -10.16 -11.45 -1.38
N ALA A 76 -11.29 -12.09 -1.05
CA ALA A 76 -12.50 -11.39 -0.64
C ALA A 76 -12.32 -10.62 0.68
N ALA A 77 -11.68 -11.24 1.68
CA ALA A 77 -11.40 -10.60 2.96
C ALA A 77 -10.51 -9.35 2.80
N VAL A 78 -9.42 -9.46 2.05
CA VAL A 78 -8.52 -8.34 1.78
C VAL A 78 -9.25 -7.23 1.01
N LEU A 79 -10.06 -7.56 0.00
CA LEU A 79 -10.83 -6.55 -0.73
C LEU A 79 -11.81 -5.80 0.20
N GLY A 80 -12.51 -6.52 1.08
CA GLY A 80 -13.42 -5.92 2.05
C GLY A 80 -12.71 -4.98 3.02
N LEU A 81 -11.53 -5.35 3.50
CA LEU A 81 -10.72 -4.50 4.37
C LEU A 81 -10.19 -3.26 3.65
N LEU A 82 -9.75 -3.40 2.39
CA LEU A 82 -9.35 -2.27 1.56
C LEU A 82 -10.52 -1.29 1.31
N ALA A 83 -11.74 -1.80 1.12
CA ALA A 83 -12.92 -0.95 1.00
C ALA A 83 -13.23 -0.20 2.32
N ALA A 84 -13.00 -0.84 3.47
CA ALA A 84 -13.25 -0.26 4.78
C ALA A 84 -12.19 0.75 5.25
N LEU A 85 -10.99 0.78 4.64
CA LEU A 85 -9.93 1.74 4.96
C LEU A 85 -10.37 3.20 4.75
N ASN A 86 -11.20 3.48 3.74
CA ASN A 86 -11.67 4.83 3.41
C ASN A 86 -12.96 5.23 4.17
N GLY A 87 -13.09 4.83 5.43
CA GLY A 87 -14.27 5.11 6.25
C GLY A 87 -13.94 5.34 7.73
N GLU A 88 -14.97 5.58 8.54
CA GLU A 88 -14.84 5.90 9.98
C GLU A 88 -14.10 4.83 10.79
N ARG A 89 -14.01 3.60 10.28
CA ARG A 89 -13.32 2.46 10.92
C ARG A 89 -12.02 2.10 10.22
N GLY A 90 -11.41 3.05 9.49
CA GLY A 90 -10.19 2.81 8.71
C GLY A 90 -9.06 2.19 9.52
N ALA A 91 -8.77 2.75 10.71
CA ALA A 91 -7.72 2.23 11.59
C ALA A 91 -7.99 0.78 12.09
N VAL A 92 -9.25 0.41 12.28
CA VAL A 92 -9.64 -0.98 12.62
C VAL A 92 -9.44 -1.90 11.42
N ALA A 93 -9.83 -1.47 10.22
CA ALA A 93 -9.62 -2.22 8.98
C ALA A 93 -8.12 -2.44 8.69
N ALA A 94 -7.28 -1.43 8.92
CA ALA A 94 -5.84 -1.53 8.75
C ALA A 94 -5.21 -2.56 9.71
N ARG A 95 -5.61 -2.56 11.00
CA ARG A 95 -5.14 -3.57 11.98
C ARG A 95 -5.56 -4.98 11.60
N ALA A 96 -6.82 -5.17 11.18
CA ALA A 96 -7.30 -6.47 10.71
C ALA A 96 -6.56 -6.94 9.44
N LEU A 97 -6.23 -6.02 8.53
CA LEU A 97 -5.43 -6.35 7.35
C LEU A 97 -3.98 -6.69 7.73
N ALA A 98 -3.40 -5.99 8.72
CA ALA A 98 -2.07 -6.29 9.24
C ALA A 98 -2.02 -7.71 9.82
N GLU A 99 -3.00 -8.10 10.63
CA GLU A 99 -3.08 -9.45 11.22
C GLU A 99 -3.17 -10.56 10.14
N LEU A 100 -3.87 -10.32 9.03
CA LEU A 100 -3.87 -11.23 7.88
C LEU A 100 -2.48 -11.32 7.24
N CYS A 101 -1.78 -10.19 7.11
CA CYS A 101 -0.44 -10.12 6.54
C CYS A 101 0.60 -10.82 7.42
N GLU A 102 0.50 -10.69 8.75
CA GLU A 102 1.38 -11.40 9.70
C GLU A 102 1.23 -12.91 9.59
N ARG A 103 -0.01 -13.42 9.49
CA ARG A 103 -0.27 -14.85 9.27
C ARG A 103 0.30 -15.39 7.95
N ARG A 104 0.57 -14.50 7.00
CA ARG A 104 1.22 -14.78 5.71
C ARG A 104 2.73 -14.52 5.72
N GLU A 105 3.31 -14.19 6.87
CA GLU A 105 4.71 -13.78 7.02
C GLU A 105 5.08 -12.54 6.18
N LEU A 106 4.09 -11.72 5.79
CA LEU A 106 4.28 -10.46 5.09
C LEU A 106 4.57 -9.33 6.09
N LEU A 107 5.57 -9.53 6.95
CA LEU A 107 5.86 -8.66 8.10
C LEU A 107 6.12 -7.19 7.70
N PRO A 108 6.83 -6.88 6.60
CA PRO A 108 7.00 -5.49 6.19
C PRO A 108 5.68 -4.80 5.81
N LEU A 109 4.76 -5.54 5.17
CA LEU A 109 3.42 -5.02 4.83
C LEU A 109 2.58 -4.81 6.09
N ALA A 110 2.58 -5.79 7.01
CA ALA A 110 1.89 -5.66 8.29
C ALA A 110 2.37 -4.43 9.07
N LYS A 111 3.69 -4.20 9.12
CA LYS A 111 4.28 -3.03 9.80
C LYS A 111 3.76 -1.71 9.22
N VAL A 112 3.71 -1.58 7.90
CA VAL A 112 3.20 -0.37 7.24
C VAL A 112 1.75 -0.08 7.65
N LEU A 113 0.90 -1.12 7.68
CA LEU A 113 -0.50 -1.00 8.05
C LEU A 113 -0.69 -0.64 9.53
N LEU A 114 0.10 -1.24 10.43
CA LEU A 114 0.07 -0.91 11.86
C LEU A 114 0.53 0.52 12.12
N SER A 115 1.65 0.93 11.53
CA SER A 115 2.15 2.30 11.68
C SER A 115 1.11 3.33 11.21
N TRP A 116 0.46 3.08 10.07
CA TRP A 116 -0.62 3.95 9.60
C TRP A 116 -1.81 3.98 10.56
N ALA A 117 -2.21 2.83 11.10
CA ALA A 117 -3.34 2.72 12.01
C ALA A 117 -3.09 3.33 13.39
N ASP A 118 -1.83 3.51 13.80
CA ASP A 118 -1.48 4.17 15.06
C ASP A 118 -1.48 5.71 14.91
N ASP A 119 -1.31 6.21 13.70
CA ASP A 119 -1.39 7.64 13.36
C ASP A 119 -2.85 8.13 13.13
N HIS A 120 -3.85 7.24 13.11
CA HIS A 120 -5.27 7.51 12.76
C HIS A 120 -6.26 6.84 13.70
#